data_AF-I0Z0Z8-F1
#
_entry.id   AF-I0Z0Z8-F1
#
_cell.length_a   1.000
_cell.length_b   1.000
_cell.length_c   1.000
_cell.angle_alpha   90.00
_cell.angle_beta   90.00
_cell.angle_gamma   90.00
#
_symmetry.space_group_name_H-M   'P 1'
#
loop_
_entity.id
_entity.type
_entity.pdbx_description
1 polymer ?
#
loop_
_entity_poly.entity_id
_entity_poly.type
_entity_poly.pdbx_seq_one_letter_code
_entity_poly.pdbx_strand_id
1 'polypeptide(L)'
;MQFEGAFREDGKGESIWDFFSNNPGATPAKKSVHKNATGNISTDFYHRHKEDLILAKELGATEMRMSISWTRIFANGDGAVIQAGLNHYMEVIDFSLAIGLEPVLTCYHWDLPQALQDRFGGWISEAIVPIFANYSATLFKAFGDKVTYWTTINEPKTFCWEGYGTGYHAPGINDMVGSYTSHLHQTLGV
;
A
#
# COMPACT_ATOMS: atom_id res chain seq x y z
N MET A 1 4.47 1.70 1.11
CA MET A 1 5.54 1.44 0.12
C MET A 1 6.55 2.59 -0.05
N GLN A 2 6.14 3.82 -0.36
CA GLN A 2 7.07 4.87 -0.83
C GLN A 2 8.17 5.29 0.17
N PHE A 3 7.94 5.21 1.49
CA PHE A 3 8.88 5.68 2.52
C PHE A 3 9.31 4.58 3.51
N GLU A 4 8.58 3.47 3.60
CA GLU A 4 8.81 2.44 4.62
C GLU A 4 10.17 1.75 4.49
N GLY A 5 10.52 1.21 3.31
CA GLY A 5 11.63 0.27 3.20
C GLY A 5 11.29 -1.12 3.74
N ALA A 6 12.30 -1.83 4.24
CA ALA A 6 12.18 -3.14 4.91
C ALA A 6 11.32 -4.15 4.12
N PHE A 7 11.52 -4.23 2.81
CA PHE A 7 10.54 -4.82 1.88
C PHE A 7 10.28 -6.33 2.06
N ARG A 8 11.15 -7.04 2.80
CA ARG A 8 11.07 -8.48 3.11
C ARG A 8 11.15 -8.81 4.59
N GLU A 9 11.07 -7.79 5.45
CA GLU A 9 11.18 -8.00 6.90
C GLU A 9 9.83 -8.38 7.50
N ASP A 10 9.88 -9.07 8.64
CA ASP A 10 8.72 -9.44 9.46
C ASP A 10 7.59 -10.15 8.70
N GLY A 11 7.96 -10.93 7.67
CA GLY A 11 7.02 -11.74 6.89
C GLY A 11 6.27 -10.96 5.80
N LYS A 12 6.63 -9.70 5.54
CA LYS A 12 6.05 -8.92 4.44
C LYS A 12 6.17 -9.66 3.11
N GLY A 13 5.05 -9.75 2.40
CA GLY A 13 4.98 -10.27 1.03
C GLY A 13 5.39 -9.26 -0.04
N GLU A 14 5.54 -9.75 -1.27
CA GLU A 14 5.88 -8.92 -2.44
C GLU A 14 4.64 -8.19 -2.96
N SER A 15 4.75 -6.86 -3.15
CA SER A 15 3.75 -6.07 -3.85
C SER A 15 4.07 -5.95 -5.34
N ILE A 16 3.09 -5.51 -6.15
CA ILE A 16 3.28 -5.24 -7.57
C ILE A 16 4.41 -4.23 -7.84
N TRP A 17 4.64 -3.29 -6.92
CA TRP A 17 5.73 -2.32 -7.03
C TRP A 17 7.09 -2.90 -6.66
N ASP A 18 7.13 -3.81 -5.70
CA ASP A 18 8.36 -4.57 -5.38
C ASP A 18 8.77 -5.39 -6.61
N PHE A 19 7.84 -6.13 -7.21
CA PHE A 19 8.09 -6.92 -8.42
C PHE A 19 8.51 -6.04 -9.59
N PHE A 20 7.77 -4.96 -9.87
CA PHE A 20 8.02 -4.04 -11.00
C PHE A 20 9.40 -3.36 -10.88
N SER A 21 9.75 -2.87 -9.68
CA SER A 21 11.02 -2.18 -9.46
C SER A 21 12.23 -3.13 -9.36
N ASN A 22 12.07 -4.35 -8.82
CA ASN A 22 13.17 -5.30 -8.64
C ASN A 22 13.48 -6.20 -9.85
N ASN A 23 12.60 -6.30 -10.85
CA ASN A 23 12.80 -7.18 -12.01
C ASN A 23 13.05 -6.38 -13.30
N PRO A 24 14.31 -6.08 -13.68
CA PRO A 24 14.62 -5.34 -14.90
C PRO A 24 14.19 -6.13 -16.13
N GLY A 25 13.25 -5.60 -16.92
CA GLY A 25 12.77 -6.21 -18.17
C GLY A 25 11.43 -6.93 -18.09
N ALA A 26 10.81 -7.04 -16.90
CA ALA A 26 9.50 -7.69 -16.74
C ALA A 26 8.36 -6.96 -17.46
N THR A 27 8.45 -5.63 -17.62
CA THR A 27 7.45 -4.83 -18.34
C THR A 27 8.13 -3.77 -19.23
N PRO A 28 7.55 -3.45 -20.41
CA PRO A 28 8.07 -2.38 -21.29
C PRO A 28 8.14 -1.01 -20.60
N ALA A 29 7.30 -0.82 -19.59
CA ALA A 29 7.12 0.44 -18.89
C ALA A 29 8.17 0.75 -17.82
N LYS A 30 9.04 -0.20 -17.45
CA LYS A 30 10.08 0.05 -16.44
C LYS A 30 11.06 1.19 -16.80
N LYS A 31 11.05 1.68 -18.05
CA LYS A 31 11.71 2.94 -18.43
C LYS A 31 11.24 4.15 -17.60
N SER A 32 10.10 4.06 -16.89
CA SER A 32 9.60 5.07 -15.96
C SER A 32 10.35 5.13 -14.62
N VAL A 33 11.01 4.05 -14.20
CA VAL A 33 11.70 4.01 -12.90
C VAL A 33 13.04 4.74 -13.00
N HIS A 34 13.09 5.96 -12.45
CA HIS A 34 14.28 6.79 -12.48
C HIS A 34 15.48 6.10 -11.82
N LYS A 35 16.60 6.00 -12.56
CA LYS A 35 17.86 5.39 -12.12
C LYS A 35 17.73 3.97 -11.54
N ASN A 36 16.72 3.19 -11.97
CA ASN A 36 16.43 1.85 -11.41
C ASN A 36 16.26 1.85 -9.88
N ALA A 37 15.75 2.95 -9.31
CA ALA A 37 15.46 3.03 -7.89
C ALA A 37 14.41 1.99 -7.45
N THR A 38 14.49 1.53 -6.21
CA THR A 38 13.57 0.55 -5.63
C THR A 38 13.06 1.03 -4.27
N GLY A 39 11.93 0.48 -3.82
CA GLY A 39 11.37 0.71 -2.48
C GLY A 39 12.02 -0.14 -1.38
N ASN A 40 13.11 -0.86 -1.67
CA ASN A 40 13.67 -1.86 -0.76
C ASN A 40 14.12 -1.28 0.59
N ILE A 41 14.67 -0.06 0.56
CA ILE A 41 15.09 0.72 1.74
C ILE A 41 14.31 2.05 1.82
N SER A 42 14.20 2.76 0.69
CA SER A 42 13.62 4.10 0.64
C SER A 42 14.22 5.06 1.69
N THR A 43 13.41 5.71 2.54
CA THR A 43 13.84 6.57 3.64
C THR A 43 13.98 5.82 4.98
N ASP A 44 13.76 4.50 4.97
CA ASP A 44 13.85 3.61 6.12
C ASP A 44 12.90 3.96 7.28
N PHE A 45 11.73 4.49 6.95
CA PHE A 45 10.72 4.86 7.95
C PHE A 45 10.27 3.65 8.79
N TYR A 46 10.33 2.43 8.25
CA TYR A 46 9.99 1.21 9.00
C TYR A 46 10.76 1.14 10.33
N HIS A 47 12.05 1.42 10.30
CA HIS A 47 12.91 1.44 11.48
C HIS A 47 12.94 2.81 12.16
N ARG A 48 12.76 3.90 11.42
CA ARG A 48 13.04 5.27 11.86
C ARG A 48 11.80 6.13 12.11
N HIS A 49 10.61 5.54 12.09
CA HIS A 49 9.33 6.26 12.21
C HIS A 49 9.28 7.23 13.40
N LYS A 50 9.87 6.89 14.55
CA LYS A 50 9.88 7.77 15.73
C LYS A 50 10.63 9.07 15.49
N GLU A 51 11.79 9.00 14.83
CA GLU A 51 12.59 10.17 14.47
C GLU A 51 11.82 11.07 13.50
N ASP A 52 11.26 10.48 12.45
CA ASP A 52 10.51 11.20 11.42
C ASP A 52 9.23 11.86 11.98
N LEU A 53 8.54 11.18 12.91
CA LEU A 53 7.34 11.70 13.58
C LEU A 53 7.66 12.86 14.52
N ILE A 54 8.77 12.80 15.26
CA ILE A 54 9.23 13.91 16.10
C ILE A 54 9.54 15.12 15.21
N LEU A 55 10.29 14.93 14.12
CA LEU A 55 10.62 16.01 13.19
C LEU A 55 9.37 16.65 12.58
N ALA A 56 8.38 15.84 12.16
CA ALA A 56 7.11 16.34 11.67
C ALA A 56 6.40 17.21 12.71
N LYS A 57 6.40 16.77 13.98
CA LYS A 57 5.80 17.53 15.09
C LYS A 57 6.52 18.84 15.35
N GLU A 58 7.85 18.85 15.34
CA GLU A 58 8.68 20.05 15.50
C GLU A 58 8.45 21.08 14.39
N LEU A 59 8.14 20.62 13.17
CA LEU A 59 7.75 21.45 12.04
C LEU A 59 6.30 21.97 12.11
N GLY A 60 5.56 21.61 13.16
CA GLY A 60 4.20 22.09 13.42
C GLY A 60 3.10 21.19 12.85
N ALA A 61 3.40 19.96 12.43
CA ALA A 61 2.37 19.03 12.02
C ALA A 61 1.39 18.72 13.18
N THR A 62 0.12 18.61 12.82
CA THR A 62 -0.98 18.23 13.71
C THR A 62 -1.50 16.84 13.42
N GLU A 63 -1.34 16.37 12.18
CA GLU A 63 -1.77 15.05 11.72
C GLU A 63 -0.62 14.32 11.02
N MET A 64 -0.64 12.99 11.09
CA MET A 64 0.19 12.12 10.26
C MET A 64 -0.71 11.27 9.37
N ARG A 65 -0.67 11.54 8.06
CA ARG A 65 -1.33 10.69 7.07
C ARG A 65 -0.38 9.62 6.56
N MET A 66 -0.77 8.36 6.70
CA MET A 66 0.02 7.22 6.19
C MET A 66 -0.87 6.15 5.55
N SER A 67 -0.29 5.35 4.67
CA SER A 67 -0.95 4.17 4.11
C SER A 67 -0.45 2.90 4.79
N ILE A 68 -1.34 1.92 4.92
CA ILE A 68 -0.98 0.58 5.40
C ILE A 68 -0.58 -0.28 4.19
N SER A 69 0.58 -0.92 4.25
CA SER A 69 1.02 -1.83 3.20
C SER A 69 0.28 -3.15 3.33
N TRP A 70 -0.56 -3.48 2.34
CA TRP A 70 -1.39 -4.68 2.37
C TRP A 70 -0.55 -5.94 2.59
N THR A 71 0.59 -6.04 1.91
CA THR A 71 1.46 -7.22 2.01
C THR A 71 2.16 -7.39 3.35
N ARG A 72 2.11 -6.39 4.25
CA ARG A 72 2.53 -6.54 5.65
C ARG A 72 1.43 -7.13 6.53
N ILE A 73 0.16 -7.05 6.12
CA ILE A 73 -0.96 -7.63 6.86
C ILE A 73 -1.29 -9.03 6.34
N PHE A 74 -1.31 -9.19 5.02
CA PHE A 74 -1.50 -10.48 4.35
C PHE A 74 -0.44 -10.65 3.26
N ALA A 75 0.53 -11.55 3.48
CA ALA A 75 1.67 -11.71 2.57
C ALA A 75 1.23 -11.93 1.10
N ASN A 76 0.20 -12.76 0.91
CA ASN A 76 -0.36 -13.11 -0.39
C ASN A 76 -1.68 -12.38 -0.70
N GLY A 77 -2.02 -11.36 0.09
CA GLY A 77 -3.22 -10.53 -0.02
C GLY A 77 -4.47 -11.05 0.68
N ASP A 78 -4.53 -12.35 0.98
CA ASP A 78 -5.56 -12.99 1.79
C ASP A 78 -4.94 -14.06 2.72
N GLY A 79 -5.78 -14.75 3.49
CA GLY A 79 -5.37 -15.86 4.33
C GLY A 79 -4.96 -15.45 5.74
N ALA A 80 -3.78 -15.88 6.19
CA ALA A 80 -3.32 -15.65 7.56
C ALA A 80 -2.78 -14.23 7.73
N VAL A 81 -3.22 -13.58 8.81
CA VAL A 81 -2.72 -12.27 9.23
C VAL A 81 -1.29 -12.40 9.73
N ILE A 82 -0.42 -11.49 9.29
CA ILE A 82 0.92 -11.33 9.83
C ILE A 82 0.83 -10.40 11.04
N GLN A 83 0.88 -10.98 12.24
CA GLN A 83 0.74 -10.20 13.48
C GLN A 83 1.86 -9.16 13.65
N ALA A 84 3.07 -9.45 13.17
CA ALA A 84 4.19 -8.49 13.22
C ALA A 84 3.89 -7.20 12.44
N GLY A 85 3.23 -7.30 11.27
CA GLY A 85 2.79 -6.13 10.51
C GLY A 85 1.74 -5.30 11.24
N LEU A 86 0.74 -5.95 11.87
CA LEU A 86 -0.22 -5.24 12.70
C LEU A 86 0.44 -4.53 13.89
N ASN A 87 1.39 -5.20 14.55
CA ASN A 87 2.12 -4.64 15.69
C ASN A 87 2.94 -3.42 15.28
N HIS A 88 3.61 -3.47 14.12
CA HIS A 88 4.36 -2.33 13.59
C HIS A 88 3.46 -1.10 13.42
N TYR A 89 2.33 -1.24 12.73
CA TYR A 89 1.41 -0.10 12.53
C TYR A 89 0.77 0.36 13.84
N MET A 90 0.47 -0.54 14.77
CA MET A 90 0.00 -0.16 16.11
C MET A 90 1.06 0.69 16.84
N GLU A 91 2.34 0.33 16.77
CA GLU A 91 3.42 1.10 17.38
C GLU A 91 3.52 2.51 16.77
N VAL A 92 3.42 2.63 15.44
CA VAL A 92 3.43 3.92 14.75
C VAL A 92 2.24 4.79 15.18
N ILE A 93 1.05 4.20 15.28
CA ILE A 93 -0.19 4.87 15.71
C ILE A 93 -0.07 5.33 17.17
N ASP A 94 0.33 4.43 18.06
CA ASP A 94 0.48 4.72 19.49
C ASP A 94 1.51 5.81 19.73
N PHE A 95 2.64 5.76 19.03
CA PHE A 95 3.66 6.79 19.13
C PHE A 95 3.18 8.15 18.58
N SER A 96 2.49 8.14 17.43
CA SER A 96 1.90 9.37 16.85
C SER A 96 0.96 10.05 17.84
N LEU A 97 0.03 9.28 18.44
CA LEU A 97 -0.90 9.78 19.44
C LEU A 97 -0.18 10.29 20.70
N ALA A 98 0.85 9.57 21.15
CA ALA A 98 1.63 9.95 22.33
C ALA A 98 2.33 11.31 22.18
N ILE A 99 2.74 11.67 20.96
CA ILE A 99 3.34 12.99 20.67
C ILE A 99 2.33 14.02 20.15
N GLY A 100 1.03 13.69 20.17
CA GLY A 100 -0.06 14.58 19.76
C GLY A 100 -0.13 14.82 18.26
N LEU A 101 0.14 13.79 17.45
CA LEU A 101 -0.18 13.74 16.02
C LEU A 101 -1.40 12.84 15.81
N GLU A 102 -2.45 13.37 15.18
CA GLU A 102 -3.65 12.60 14.84
C GLU A 102 -3.35 11.68 13.62
N PRO A 103 -3.49 10.36 13.76
CA PRO A 103 -3.25 9.43 12.66
C PRO A 103 -4.42 9.46 11.66
N VAL A 104 -4.08 9.58 10.37
CA VAL A 104 -5.02 9.45 9.24
C VAL A 104 -4.57 8.27 8.38
N LEU A 105 -5.32 7.16 8.41
CA LEU A 105 -4.89 5.93 7.74
C LEU A 105 -5.52 5.76 6.36
N THR A 106 -4.71 5.39 5.39
CA THR A 106 -5.16 5.00 4.04
C THR A 106 -5.04 3.48 3.88
N CYS A 107 -6.14 2.78 3.57
CA CYS A 107 -6.14 1.32 3.47
C CYS A 107 -5.29 0.83 2.28
N TYR A 108 -5.39 1.51 1.13
CA TYR A 108 -4.71 1.12 -0.09
C TYR A 108 -4.02 2.30 -0.78
N HIS A 109 -2.72 2.15 -1.02
CA HIS A 109 -1.91 3.12 -1.75
C HIS A 109 -1.03 2.42 -2.80
N TRP A 110 -1.72 1.79 -3.75
CA TRP A 110 -1.17 1.27 -5.01
C TRP A 110 -0.26 0.04 -4.87
N ASP A 111 -0.08 -0.51 -3.68
CA ASP A 111 0.81 -1.62 -3.38
C ASP A 111 0.08 -2.96 -3.28
N LEU A 112 -0.69 -3.28 -4.33
CA LEU A 112 -1.40 -4.56 -4.43
C LEU A 112 -0.43 -5.74 -4.21
N PRO A 113 -0.81 -6.76 -3.43
CA PRO A 113 -0.05 -8.01 -3.34
C PRO A 113 0.16 -8.65 -4.71
N GLN A 114 1.41 -8.94 -5.08
CA GLN A 114 1.76 -9.55 -6.37
C GLN A 114 1.04 -10.89 -6.56
N ALA A 115 0.86 -11.66 -5.48
CA ALA A 115 0.10 -12.91 -5.51
C ALA A 115 -1.35 -12.75 -6.02
N LEU A 116 -2.03 -11.65 -5.72
CA LEU A 116 -3.39 -11.40 -6.24
C LEU A 116 -3.37 -10.98 -7.71
N GLN A 117 -2.33 -10.21 -8.11
CA GLN A 117 -2.09 -9.90 -9.52
C GLN A 117 -1.87 -11.18 -10.33
N ASP A 118 -1.06 -12.12 -9.83
CA ASP A 118 -0.76 -13.38 -10.52
C ASP A 118 -1.94 -14.35 -10.55
N ARG A 119 -2.71 -14.42 -9.45
CA ARG A 119 -3.84 -15.37 -9.32
C ARG A 119 -5.00 -15.07 -10.26
N PHE A 120 -5.35 -13.79 -10.41
CA PHE A 120 -6.57 -13.41 -11.14
C PHE A 120 -6.51 -12.02 -11.79
N GLY A 121 -5.35 -11.37 -11.84
CA GLY A 121 -5.18 -10.07 -12.48
C GLY A 121 -5.36 -8.86 -11.54
N GLY A 122 -5.56 -9.06 -10.24
CA GLY A 122 -5.68 -7.96 -9.30
C GLY A 122 -6.98 -7.16 -9.48
N TRP A 123 -6.86 -5.84 -9.68
CA TRP A 123 -8.00 -4.93 -9.67
C TRP A 123 -8.95 -5.10 -10.86
N ILE A 124 -8.52 -5.70 -11.96
CA ILE A 124 -9.40 -5.99 -13.11
C ILE A 124 -10.37 -7.15 -12.86
N SER A 125 -10.24 -7.86 -11.73
CA SER A 125 -11.12 -8.98 -11.38
C SER A 125 -12.09 -8.60 -10.27
N GLU A 126 -13.37 -8.96 -10.41
CA GLU A 126 -14.37 -8.81 -9.36
C GLU A 126 -14.00 -9.55 -8.06
N ALA A 127 -13.18 -10.60 -8.15
CA ALA A 127 -12.69 -11.34 -6.99
C ALA A 127 -11.93 -10.46 -5.99
N ILE A 128 -11.40 -9.31 -6.40
CA ILE A 128 -10.68 -8.39 -5.52
C ILE A 128 -11.59 -7.74 -4.49
N VAL A 129 -12.88 -7.55 -4.80
CA VAL A 129 -13.82 -6.79 -3.97
C VAL A 129 -13.99 -7.41 -2.58
N PRO A 130 -14.37 -8.69 -2.43
CA PRO A 130 -14.50 -9.30 -1.10
C PRO A 130 -13.15 -9.44 -0.38
N ILE A 131 -12.05 -9.61 -1.12
CA ILE A 131 -10.70 -9.73 -0.55
C ILE A 131 -10.24 -8.40 0.06
N PHE A 132 -10.46 -7.29 -0.66
CA PHE A 132 -10.19 -5.94 -0.18
C PHE A 132 -11.08 -5.58 1.01
N ALA A 133 -12.37 -5.90 0.95
CA ALA A 133 -13.30 -5.68 2.07
C ALA A 133 -12.85 -6.39 3.36
N ASN A 134 -12.41 -7.66 3.26
CA ASN A 134 -11.89 -8.41 4.39
C ASN A 134 -10.57 -7.82 4.95
N TYR A 135 -9.69 -7.36 4.05
CA TYR A 135 -8.47 -6.65 4.45
C TYR A 135 -8.79 -5.35 5.20
N SER A 136 -9.64 -4.49 4.65
CA SER A 136 -10.07 -3.24 5.30
C SER A 136 -10.77 -3.50 6.64
N ALA A 137 -11.64 -4.51 6.72
CA ALA A 137 -12.28 -4.91 7.97
C ALA A 137 -11.26 -5.36 9.05
N THR A 138 -10.17 -6.02 8.63
CA THR A 138 -9.07 -6.39 9.53
C THR A 138 -8.37 -5.15 10.08
N LEU A 139 -8.12 -4.13 9.25
CA LEU A 139 -7.54 -2.85 9.68
C LEU A 139 -8.46 -2.11 10.64
N PHE A 140 -9.75 -1.98 10.31
CA PHE A 140 -10.72 -1.29 11.15
C PHE A 140 -10.87 -1.98 12.51
N LYS A 141 -10.87 -3.31 12.54
CA LYS A 141 -10.88 -4.07 13.80
C LYS A 141 -9.60 -3.87 14.61
N ALA A 142 -8.45 -3.80 13.95
CA ALA A 142 -7.17 -3.66 14.65
C ALA A 142 -6.94 -2.24 15.18
N PHE A 143 -7.33 -1.21 14.43
CA PHE A 143 -6.91 0.17 14.69
C PHE A 143 -8.06 1.15 14.91
N GLY A 144 -9.31 0.75 14.66
CA GLY A 144 -10.48 1.64 14.68
C GLY A 144 -10.75 2.31 16.02
N ASP A 145 -10.33 1.70 17.13
CA ASP A 145 -10.46 2.30 18.47
C ASP A 145 -9.54 3.52 18.68
N LYS A 146 -8.49 3.66 17.86
CA LYS A 146 -7.45 4.70 17.96
C LYS A 146 -7.40 5.65 16.77
N VAL A 147 -8.04 5.30 15.66
CA VAL A 147 -7.96 6.03 14.40
C VAL A 147 -9.35 6.45 13.97
N THR A 148 -9.57 7.76 13.96
CA THR A 148 -10.86 8.36 13.57
C THR A 148 -10.97 8.52 12.05
N TYR A 149 -9.88 8.94 11.40
CA TYR A 149 -9.90 9.36 10.00
C TYR A 149 -9.31 8.30 9.08
N TRP A 150 -10.09 7.91 8.08
CA TRP A 150 -9.74 6.88 7.13
C TRP A 150 -9.92 7.33 5.69
N THR A 151 -9.02 6.87 4.83
CA THR A 151 -9.20 6.85 3.38
C THR A 151 -9.14 5.41 2.92
N THR A 152 -10.06 4.99 2.06
CA THR A 152 -10.06 3.62 1.52
C THR A 152 -8.96 3.47 0.47
N ILE A 153 -9.05 4.23 -0.62
CA ILE A 153 -8.18 4.10 -1.80
C ILE A 153 -7.59 5.48 -2.12
N ASN A 154 -6.26 5.58 -2.18
CA ASN A 154 -5.58 6.79 -2.65
C ASN A 154 -5.66 6.89 -4.18
N GLU A 155 -6.07 8.06 -4.69
CA GLU A 155 -5.97 8.42 -6.11
C GLU A 155 -6.37 7.29 -7.10
N PRO A 156 -7.61 6.78 -7.03
CA PRO A 156 -8.04 5.60 -7.78
C PRO A 156 -7.85 5.74 -9.29
N LYS A 157 -8.18 6.92 -9.83
CA LYS A 157 -8.00 7.23 -11.25
C LYS A 157 -6.55 7.01 -11.69
N THR A 158 -5.58 7.49 -10.90
CA THR A 158 -4.17 7.49 -11.28
C THR A 158 -3.64 6.08 -11.41
N PHE A 159 -3.88 5.20 -10.44
CA PHE A 159 -3.32 3.85 -10.52
C PHE A 159 -4.09 2.94 -11.49
N CYS A 160 -5.38 3.17 -11.74
CA CYS A 160 -6.08 2.51 -12.86
C CYS A 160 -5.41 2.87 -14.17
N TRP A 161 -5.31 4.17 -14.42
CA TRP A 161 -4.88 4.68 -15.71
C TRP A 161 -3.41 4.37 -15.96
N GLU A 162 -2.54 4.70 -15.00
CA GLU A 162 -1.11 4.49 -15.18
C GLU A 162 -0.70 3.03 -15.00
N GLY A 163 -1.41 2.25 -14.18
CA GLY A 163 -1.08 0.85 -13.93
C GLY A 163 -1.62 -0.12 -14.99
N TYR A 164 -2.85 0.14 -15.47
CA TYR A 164 -3.58 -0.75 -16.37
C TYR A 164 -3.85 -0.15 -17.75
N GLY A 165 -3.89 1.18 -17.90
CA GLY A 165 -4.16 1.85 -19.17
C GLY A 165 -2.89 2.12 -19.97
N THR A 166 -2.01 2.99 -19.46
CA THR A 166 -0.73 3.35 -20.11
C THR A 166 0.37 2.34 -19.81
N GLY A 167 0.24 1.64 -18.69
CA GLY A 167 1.26 0.76 -18.12
C GLY A 167 2.44 1.50 -17.49
N TYR A 168 2.46 2.83 -17.40
CA TYR A 168 3.59 3.58 -16.86
C TYR A 168 3.94 3.23 -15.40
N HIS A 169 2.94 2.83 -14.60
CA HIS A 169 3.07 2.36 -13.22
C HIS A 169 2.88 0.84 -13.12
N ALA A 170 3.23 0.26 -11.97
CA ALA A 170 2.87 -1.13 -11.67
C ALA A 170 1.34 -1.33 -11.77
N PRO A 171 0.85 -2.47 -12.29
CA PRO A 171 1.59 -3.66 -12.72
C PRO A 171 2.21 -3.59 -14.13
N GLY A 172 2.11 -2.46 -14.83
CA GLY A 172 2.74 -2.27 -16.14
C GLY A 172 1.91 -2.76 -17.32
N ILE A 173 0.59 -2.83 -17.15
CA ILE A 173 -0.35 -3.34 -18.13
C ILE A 173 -0.78 -2.19 -19.04
N ASN A 174 -0.73 -2.41 -20.36
CA ASN A 174 -1.18 -1.47 -21.38
C ASN A 174 -2.47 -1.98 -22.02
N ASP A 175 -3.57 -1.88 -21.28
CA ASP A 175 -4.91 -2.28 -21.67
C ASP A 175 -5.94 -1.24 -21.22
N MET A 176 -6.30 -0.36 -22.16
CA MET A 176 -7.28 0.70 -21.94
C MET A 176 -8.64 0.18 -21.46
N VAL A 177 -9.07 -1.01 -21.89
CA VAL A 177 -10.35 -1.61 -21.46
C VAL A 177 -10.23 -2.15 -20.03
N GLY A 178 -9.10 -2.79 -19.73
CA GLY A 178 -8.72 -3.21 -18.37
C GLY A 178 -8.69 -2.05 -17.38
N SER A 179 -8.23 -0.87 -17.78
CA SER A 179 -8.24 0.34 -16.92
C SER A 179 -9.64 0.74 -16.46
N TYR A 180 -10.65 0.66 -17.33
CA TYR A 180 -12.04 0.98 -16.95
C TYR A 180 -12.62 -0.08 -16.00
N THR A 181 -12.30 -1.35 -16.25
CA THR A 181 -12.72 -2.47 -15.41
C THR A 181 -12.12 -2.37 -14.00
N SER A 182 -10.83 -2.05 -13.91
CA SER A 182 -10.14 -1.76 -12.64
C SER A 182 -10.79 -0.61 -11.88
N HIS A 183 -11.19 0.46 -12.59
CA HIS A 183 -11.87 1.59 -11.99
C HIS A 183 -13.26 1.22 -11.43
N LEU A 184 -14.02 0.38 -12.15
CA LEU A 184 -15.34 -0.10 -11.72
C LEU A 184 -15.27 -0.93 -10.44
N HIS A 185 -14.31 -1.85 -10.32
CA HIS A 185 -14.24 -2.70 -9.12
C HIS A 185 -13.82 -1.92 -7.86
N GLN A 186 -13.13 -0.80 -8.01
CA GLN A 186 -12.78 0.06 -6.89
C GLN A 186 -14.00 0.77 -6.31
N THR A 187 -14.92 1.25 -7.15
CA THR A 187 -16.17 1.86 -6.69
C THR A 187 -17.12 0.85 -6.04
N LEU A 188 -16.96 -0.45 -6.31
CA LEU A 188 -17.72 -1.51 -5.63
C LEU A 188 -17.10 -1.94 -4.29
N GLY A 189 -15.83 -1.61 -4.05
CA GLY A 189 -15.10 -1.97 -2.82
C GLY A 189 -15.03 -0.86 -1.78
N VAL A 190 -15.73 0.26 -1.96
CA VAL A 190 -15.87 1.38 -1.01
C VAL A 190 -17.15 1.31 -0.20
#